data_AF-A0A655E6I5-F1
#
_entry.id   AF-A0A655E6I5-F1
#
_cell.length_a   1.000
_cell.length_b   1.000
_cell.length_c   1.000
_cell.angle_alpha   90.00
_cell.angle_beta   90.00
_cell.angle_gamma   90.00
#
_symmetry.space_group_name_H-M   'P 1'
#
loop_
_entity.id
_entity.type
_entity.pdbx_description
1 polymer ?
#
loop_
_entity_poly.entity_id
_entity_poly.type
_entity_poly.pdbx_seq_one_letter_code
_entity_poly.pdbx_strand_id
1 'polypeptide(L)'
;MWFQLYVLRDRGFMRNALERAKAAGCSTLVFTVDMPTPGARYRDAHSGMSGPNAAMRRYWQAVMHPKWAWDVGLNGRPHDLGNISAYLGKPTGLEDYIGWLANNFDPSISWKDLEWIREFWDGPMVIKGILDPEDARDAVRFGADGIVVSNHGGRQLDGVLSSARALPAIADAVKGDIAILADSGIRNGLDVVRMIALGADTVLLGRAYLYALATAGKAGVANLLDLIEKEMKVAMTLTGAKSISEISGDSLVRELGKSLPAALAPMSKGDAA
;
A
#
# COMPACT_ATOMS: atom_id res chain seq x y z
N MET A 1 -12.62 11.56 4.06
CA MET A 1 -12.08 10.71 2.98
C MET A 1 -10.66 11.16 2.68
N TRP A 2 -9.76 10.25 2.31
CA TRP A 2 -8.40 10.60 1.84
C TRP A 2 -8.32 10.39 0.33
N PHE A 3 -7.44 11.12 -0.35
CA PHE A 3 -7.28 11.03 -1.80
C PHE A 3 -5.85 10.62 -2.16
N GLN A 4 -5.70 9.57 -2.97
CA GLN A 4 -4.38 9.13 -3.44
C GLN A 4 -4.09 9.69 -4.84
N LEU A 5 -2.91 10.27 -5.02
CA LEU A 5 -2.44 10.83 -6.29
C LEU A 5 -1.08 10.24 -6.69
N TYR A 6 -0.88 10.05 -7.99
CA TYR A 6 0.41 9.74 -8.61
C TYR A 6 0.98 10.99 -9.27
N VAL A 7 2.30 11.08 -9.41
CA VAL A 7 2.87 12.06 -10.33
C VAL A 7 2.64 11.64 -11.75
N LEU A 8 2.01 12.56 -12.47
CA LEU A 8 1.77 12.46 -13.88
C LEU A 8 2.36 13.69 -14.56
N ARG A 9 2.84 13.52 -15.79
CA ARG A 9 3.36 14.60 -16.64
C ARG A 9 2.29 15.65 -16.92
N ASP A 10 1.02 15.24 -17.02
CA ASP A 10 -0.11 16.14 -17.17
C ASP A 10 -0.42 16.89 -15.85
N ARG A 11 0.25 18.04 -15.68
CA ARG A 11 0.04 18.96 -14.57
C ARG A 11 -1.39 19.53 -14.52
N GLY A 12 -2.05 19.64 -15.66
CA GLY A 12 -3.46 20.07 -15.75
C GLY A 12 -4.40 19.05 -15.11
N PHE A 13 -4.18 17.76 -15.40
CA PHE A 13 -4.92 16.67 -14.76
C PHE A 13 -4.68 16.65 -13.25
N MET A 14 -3.41 16.75 -12.82
CA MET A 14 -3.09 16.73 -11.38
C MET A 14 -3.77 17.88 -10.63
N ARG A 15 -3.70 19.11 -11.18
CA ARG A 15 -4.41 20.25 -10.62
C ARG A 15 -5.91 20.00 -10.52
N ASN A 16 -6.53 19.54 -11.61
CA ASN A 16 -7.97 19.22 -11.62
C ASN A 16 -8.34 18.16 -10.57
N ALA A 17 -7.53 17.11 -10.43
CA ALA A 17 -7.74 16.05 -9.46
C ALA A 17 -7.65 16.58 -8.01
N LEU A 18 -6.68 17.45 -7.71
CA LEU A 18 -6.52 18.08 -6.40
C LEU A 18 -7.69 19.01 -6.06
N GLU A 19 -8.09 19.89 -6.99
CA GLU A 19 -9.23 20.80 -6.81
C GLU A 19 -10.53 20.02 -6.55
N ARG A 20 -10.76 18.93 -7.30
CA ARG A 20 -11.92 18.06 -7.11
C ARG A 20 -11.86 17.28 -5.80
N ALA A 21 -10.69 16.79 -5.40
CA ALA A 21 -10.52 16.12 -4.12
C ALA A 21 -10.85 17.08 -2.95
N LYS A 22 -10.38 18.32 -3.03
CA LYS A 22 -10.70 19.37 -2.05
C LYS A 22 -12.20 19.70 -2.03
N ALA A 23 -12.81 19.88 -3.20
CA ALA A 23 -14.25 20.13 -3.32
C ALA A 23 -15.11 18.97 -2.78
N ALA A 24 -14.61 17.73 -2.85
CA ALA A 24 -15.26 16.55 -2.30
C ALA A 24 -15.05 16.37 -0.77
N GLY A 25 -14.34 17.31 -0.12
CA GLY A 25 -14.05 17.24 1.32
C GLY A 25 -13.00 16.19 1.70
N CYS A 26 -12.08 15.86 0.78
CA CYS A 26 -10.93 15.04 1.14
C CYS A 26 -10.06 15.79 2.16
N SER A 27 -9.70 15.14 3.25
CA SER A 27 -8.95 15.75 4.36
C SER A 27 -7.44 15.59 4.23
N THR A 28 -6.99 14.64 3.41
CA THR A 28 -5.58 14.24 3.35
C THR A 28 -5.23 13.78 1.94
N LEU A 29 -4.10 14.25 1.43
CA LEU A 29 -3.51 13.78 0.18
C LEU A 29 -2.49 12.69 0.50
N VAL A 30 -2.65 11.52 -0.13
CA VAL A 30 -1.66 10.45 -0.10
C VAL A 30 -0.93 10.45 -1.43
N PHE A 31 0.36 10.69 -1.40
CA PHE A 31 1.14 10.86 -2.59
C PHE A 31 2.08 9.67 -2.82
N THR A 32 1.84 8.91 -3.89
CA THR A 32 2.56 7.66 -4.14
C THR A 32 3.81 7.91 -4.98
N VAL A 33 4.98 7.65 -4.42
CA VAL A 33 6.29 7.90 -5.05
C VAL A 33 6.98 6.64 -5.61
N ASP A 34 6.47 5.44 -5.29
CA ASP A 34 7.05 4.14 -5.68
C ASP A 34 6.64 3.64 -7.09
N MET A 35 6.04 4.51 -7.90
CA MET A 35 5.56 4.18 -9.26
C MET A 35 5.94 5.25 -10.30
N PRO A 36 7.24 5.58 -10.48
CA PRO A 36 7.69 6.41 -11.61
C PRO A 36 7.57 5.67 -12.96
N THR A 37 7.42 4.35 -12.91
CA THR A 37 7.13 3.48 -14.04
C THR A 37 6.28 2.28 -13.57
N PRO A 38 5.42 1.71 -14.44
CA PRO A 38 4.69 0.50 -14.09
C PRO A 38 5.62 -0.70 -13.80
N GLY A 39 5.34 -1.43 -12.72
CA GLY A 39 6.06 -2.66 -12.40
C GLY A 39 5.80 -3.81 -13.39
N ALA A 40 6.77 -4.72 -13.54
CA ALA A 40 6.67 -5.88 -14.41
C ALA A 40 5.73 -6.97 -13.85
N ARG A 41 4.45 -6.92 -14.21
CA ARG A 41 3.40 -7.84 -13.71
C ARG A 41 3.04 -8.89 -14.77
N TYR A 42 3.83 -9.96 -14.86
CA TYR A 42 3.64 -11.01 -15.87
C TYR A 42 2.26 -11.70 -15.83
N ARG A 43 1.64 -11.76 -14.64
CA ARG A 43 0.31 -12.36 -14.49
C ARG A 43 -0.77 -11.58 -15.24
N ASP A 44 -0.60 -10.28 -15.45
CA ASP A 44 -1.63 -9.43 -16.07
C ASP A 44 -1.91 -9.86 -17.52
N ALA A 45 -0.85 -10.21 -18.27
CA ALA A 45 -1.00 -10.75 -19.62
C ALA A 45 -1.67 -12.14 -19.62
N HIS A 46 -1.29 -13.01 -18.67
CA HIS A 46 -1.83 -14.36 -18.57
C HIS A 46 -3.30 -14.40 -18.09
N SER A 47 -3.70 -13.46 -17.22
CA SER A 47 -5.05 -13.39 -16.68
C SER A 47 -6.06 -12.76 -17.62
N GLY A 48 -5.62 -12.20 -18.76
CA GLY A 48 -6.48 -11.44 -19.67
C GLY A 48 -6.73 -10.00 -19.22
N MET A 49 -5.92 -9.50 -18.28
CA MET A 49 -5.92 -8.08 -17.92
C MET A 49 -5.29 -7.29 -19.07
N SER A 50 -4.10 -7.69 -19.53
CA SER A 50 -3.42 -7.12 -20.69
C SER A 50 -3.07 -8.19 -21.73
N GLY A 51 -2.40 -7.79 -22.81
CA GLY A 51 -1.87 -8.70 -23.83
C GLY A 51 -2.84 -9.01 -25.00
N PRO A 52 -2.34 -9.70 -26.04
CA PRO A 52 -3.07 -9.84 -27.32
C PRO A 52 -4.35 -10.67 -27.23
N ASN A 53 -4.47 -11.53 -26.22
CA ASN A 53 -5.64 -12.41 -26.02
C ASN A 53 -6.57 -11.92 -24.91
N ALA A 54 -6.42 -10.67 -24.45
CA ALA A 54 -7.12 -10.15 -23.29
C ALA A 54 -8.64 -10.19 -23.44
N ALA A 55 -9.18 -9.70 -24.55
CA ALA A 55 -10.62 -9.67 -24.80
C ALA A 55 -11.25 -11.07 -24.77
N MET A 56 -10.65 -12.05 -25.47
CA MET A 56 -11.14 -13.43 -25.51
C MET A 56 -11.13 -14.07 -24.10
N ARG A 57 -10.05 -13.86 -23.33
CA ARG A 57 -9.95 -14.37 -21.96
C ARG A 57 -11.00 -13.74 -21.04
N ARG A 58 -11.24 -12.43 -21.14
CA ARG A 58 -12.27 -11.74 -20.35
C ARG A 58 -13.66 -12.26 -20.68
N TYR A 59 -13.97 -12.49 -21.97
CA TYR A 59 -15.23 -13.09 -22.38
C TYR A 59 -15.42 -14.49 -21.76
N TRP A 60 -14.40 -15.35 -21.86
CA TRP A 60 -14.45 -16.68 -21.26
C TRP A 60 -14.62 -16.64 -19.74
N GLN A 61 -13.93 -15.72 -19.05
CA GLN A 61 -14.12 -15.50 -17.61
C GLN A 61 -15.54 -15.07 -17.27
N ALA A 62 -16.15 -14.17 -18.04
CA ALA A 62 -17.53 -13.73 -17.80
C ALA A 62 -18.52 -14.90 -17.94
N VAL A 63 -18.33 -15.77 -18.94
CA VAL A 63 -19.14 -16.98 -19.13
C VAL A 63 -18.96 -17.96 -17.97
N MET A 64 -17.72 -18.18 -17.53
CA MET A 64 -17.39 -19.13 -16.45
C MET A 64 -17.73 -18.61 -15.04
N HIS A 65 -18.00 -17.31 -14.89
CA HIS A 65 -18.32 -16.67 -13.60
C HIS A 65 -19.62 -15.86 -13.70
N PRO A 66 -20.77 -16.50 -13.95
CA PRO A 66 -22.03 -15.80 -14.26
C PRO A 66 -22.52 -14.89 -13.14
N LYS A 67 -22.31 -15.28 -11.87
CA LYS A 67 -22.63 -14.42 -10.71
C LYS A 67 -21.82 -13.13 -10.73
N TRP A 68 -20.52 -13.22 -10.99
CA TRP A 68 -19.66 -12.04 -11.11
C TRP A 68 -20.04 -11.18 -12.31
N ALA A 69 -20.34 -11.80 -13.46
CA ALA A 69 -20.80 -11.08 -14.65
C ALA A 69 -22.13 -10.36 -14.41
N TRP A 70 -23.04 -10.93 -13.62
CA TRP A 70 -24.28 -10.28 -13.22
C TRP A 70 -24.03 -9.12 -12.24
N ASP A 71 -23.30 -9.37 -11.16
CA ASP A 71 -23.10 -8.39 -10.07
C ASP A 71 -22.22 -7.23 -10.51
N VAL A 72 -21.08 -7.51 -11.16
CA VAL A 72 -20.08 -6.49 -11.56
C VAL A 72 -20.26 -6.06 -13.01
N GLY A 73 -20.51 -7.00 -13.91
CA GLY A 73 -20.71 -6.71 -15.33
C GLY A 73 -22.03 -5.98 -15.57
N LEU A 74 -23.17 -6.57 -15.22
CA LEU A 74 -24.47 -5.98 -15.56
C LEU A 74 -24.91 -4.91 -14.56
N ASN A 75 -24.74 -5.13 -13.26
CA ASN A 75 -25.22 -4.20 -12.22
C ASN A 75 -24.14 -3.26 -11.67
N GLY A 76 -22.86 -3.59 -11.79
CA GLY A 76 -21.76 -2.78 -11.26
C GLY A 76 -21.48 -1.56 -12.11
N ARG A 77 -21.40 -0.36 -11.52
CA ARG A 77 -21.10 0.89 -12.24
C ARG A 77 -20.20 1.81 -11.40
N PRO A 78 -19.46 2.73 -12.05
CA PRO A 78 -19.25 2.86 -13.50
C PRO A 78 -18.22 1.85 -14.05
N HIS A 79 -18.19 1.63 -15.37
CA HIS A 79 -17.18 0.78 -16.05
C HIS A 79 -16.05 1.56 -16.70
N ASP A 80 -15.98 2.85 -16.41
CA ASP A 80 -14.93 3.73 -16.85
C ASP A 80 -14.08 4.19 -15.66
N LEU A 81 -13.04 4.95 -15.96
CA LEU A 81 -12.18 5.52 -14.94
C LEU A 81 -12.62 6.95 -14.67
N GLY A 82 -13.63 7.08 -13.81
CA GLY A 82 -14.38 8.32 -13.61
C GLY A 82 -13.54 9.59 -13.38
N ASN A 83 -12.37 9.49 -12.74
CA ASN A 83 -11.49 10.66 -12.58
C ASN A 83 -10.93 11.17 -13.92
N ILE A 84 -10.56 10.26 -14.80
CA ILE A 84 -10.00 10.56 -16.13
C ILE A 84 -11.12 10.87 -17.10
N SER A 85 -12.20 10.09 -17.09
CA SER A 85 -13.37 10.37 -17.93
C SER A 85 -13.91 11.78 -17.69
N ALA A 86 -13.99 12.21 -16.43
CA ALA A 86 -14.43 13.55 -16.07
C ALA A 86 -13.47 14.63 -16.58
N TYR A 87 -12.15 14.40 -16.54
CA TYR A 87 -11.16 15.37 -17.02
C TYR A 87 -11.12 15.46 -18.55
N LEU A 88 -11.14 14.32 -19.24
CA LEU A 88 -11.09 14.25 -20.70
C LEU A 88 -12.45 14.52 -21.37
N GLY A 89 -13.53 14.59 -20.59
CA GLY A 89 -14.89 14.80 -21.10
C GLY A 89 -15.44 13.62 -21.93
N LYS A 90 -14.82 12.43 -21.84
CA LYS A 90 -15.24 11.23 -22.58
C LYS A 90 -15.01 9.96 -21.75
N PRO A 91 -15.90 8.94 -21.85
CA PRO A 91 -15.68 7.66 -21.18
C PRO A 91 -14.33 7.06 -21.57
N THR A 92 -13.48 6.80 -20.58
CA THR A 92 -12.14 6.22 -20.78
C THR A 92 -12.12 4.81 -20.21
N GLY A 93 -11.96 3.83 -21.10
CA GLY A 93 -11.85 2.42 -20.75
C GLY A 93 -10.48 2.03 -20.22
N LEU A 94 -10.36 0.78 -19.79
CA LEU A 94 -9.16 0.25 -19.15
C LEU A 94 -7.93 0.19 -20.08
N GLU A 95 -8.13 -0.10 -21.37
CA GLU A 95 -7.05 -0.16 -22.36
C GLU A 95 -6.50 1.24 -22.69
N ASP A 96 -7.40 2.20 -22.95
CA ASP A 96 -7.04 3.60 -23.17
C ASP A 96 -6.30 4.21 -21.97
N TYR A 97 -6.72 3.84 -20.76
CA TYR A 97 -6.08 4.27 -19.54
C TYR A 97 -4.68 3.72 -19.36
N ILE A 98 -4.46 2.42 -19.58
CA ILE A 98 -3.12 1.84 -19.44
C ILE A 98 -2.15 2.53 -20.41
N GLY A 99 -2.60 2.79 -21.64
CA GLY A 99 -1.83 3.56 -22.62
C GLY A 99 -1.57 5.00 -22.16
N TRP A 100 -2.60 5.70 -21.70
CA TRP A 100 -2.48 7.07 -21.21
C TRP A 100 -1.55 7.16 -19.99
N LEU A 101 -1.72 6.31 -18.99
CA LEU A 101 -0.86 6.26 -17.80
C LEU A 101 0.59 5.98 -18.15
N ALA A 102 0.86 4.97 -18.98
CA ALA A 102 2.22 4.61 -19.37
C ALA A 102 2.97 5.80 -20.00
N ASN A 103 2.26 6.64 -20.76
CA ASN A 103 2.81 7.85 -21.37
C ASN A 103 2.86 9.05 -20.41
N ASN A 104 2.09 9.01 -19.32
CA ASN A 104 1.99 10.09 -18.35
C ASN A 104 2.78 9.88 -17.07
N PHE A 105 3.34 8.71 -16.78
CA PHE A 105 4.24 8.59 -15.65
C PHE A 105 5.50 9.45 -15.86
N ASP A 106 5.89 10.17 -14.81
CA ASP A 106 7.06 11.04 -14.81
C ASP A 106 8.20 10.42 -13.99
N PRO A 107 9.23 9.84 -14.64
CA PRO A 107 10.38 9.27 -13.94
C PRO A 107 11.38 10.34 -13.46
N SER A 108 11.19 11.61 -13.82
CA SER A 108 12.06 12.71 -13.38
C SER A 108 11.66 13.30 -12.03
N ILE A 109 10.66 12.71 -11.37
CA ILE A 109 10.13 13.16 -10.10
C ILE A 109 11.23 13.35 -9.05
N SER A 110 11.17 14.49 -8.39
CA SER A 110 12.05 14.88 -7.30
C SER A 110 11.26 15.54 -6.17
N TRP A 111 11.93 15.82 -5.05
CA TRP A 111 11.34 16.57 -3.94
C TRP A 111 10.79 17.94 -4.38
N LYS A 112 11.35 18.57 -5.42
CA LYS A 112 10.84 19.85 -5.96
C LYS A 112 9.45 19.73 -6.58
N ASP A 113 9.12 18.57 -7.14
CA ASP A 113 7.80 18.32 -7.71
C ASP A 113 6.72 18.24 -6.63
N LEU A 114 7.09 17.86 -5.41
CA LEU A 114 6.21 17.88 -4.25
C LEU A 114 5.92 19.31 -3.78
N GLU A 115 6.89 20.22 -3.92
CA GLU A 115 6.70 21.64 -3.59
C GLU A 115 5.62 22.27 -4.49
N TRP A 116 5.61 21.94 -5.79
CA TRP A 116 4.56 22.40 -6.70
C TRP A 116 3.16 21.95 -6.28
N ILE A 117 3.03 20.74 -5.73
CA ILE A 117 1.73 20.22 -5.27
C ILE A 117 1.20 21.02 -4.08
N ARG A 118 2.08 21.54 -3.23
CA ARG A 118 1.70 22.41 -2.10
C ARG A 118 1.03 23.71 -2.57
N GLU A 119 1.22 24.15 -3.82
CA GLU A 119 0.47 25.28 -4.38
C GLU A 119 -1.03 25.00 -4.54
N PHE A 120 -1.42 23.72 -4.71
CA PHE A 120 -2.79 23.29 -4.97
C PHE A 120 -3.40 22.46 -3.82
N TRP A 121 -2.58 22.09 -2.82
CA TRP A 121 -3.00 21.33 -1.66
C TRP A 121 -2.44 21.92 -0.36
N ASP A 122 -3.34 22.53 0.41
CA ASP A 122 -3.07 23.17 1.70
C ASP A 122 -3.35 22.27 2.92
N GLY A 123 -3.86 21.05 2.70
CA GLY A 123 -4.14 20.09 3.75
C GLY A 123 -2.95 19.17 4.09
N PRO A 124 -3.14 18.24 5.05
CA PRO A 124 -2.18 17.19 5.36
C PRO A 124 -1.77 16.37 4.13
N MET A 125 -0.47 16.05 4.05
CA MET A 125 0.13 15.27 2.97
C MET A 125 0.91 14.08 3.55
N VAL A 126 0.64 12.89 3.01
CA VAL A 126 1.29 11.65 3.38
C VAL A 126 2.06 11.10 2.19
N ILE A 127 3.35 10.83 2.34
CA ILE A 127 4.20 10.28 1.26
C ILE A 127 4.22 8.76 1.33
N LYS A 128 3.71 8.08 0.30
CA LYS A 128 3.59 6.62 0.24
C LYS A 128 4.64 6.00 -0.67
N GLY A 129 5.29 4.95 -0.17
CA GLY A 129 6.28 4.18 -0.94
C GLY A 129 7.69 4.23 -0.36
N ILE A 130 7.83 4.64 0.91
CA ILE A 130 9.12 4.79 1.57
C ILE A 130 9.62 3.43 2.04
N LEU A 131 10.87 3.10 1.70
CA LEU A 131 11.57 1.90 2.18
C LEU A 131 12.96 2.21 2.75
N ASP A 132 13.42 3.45 2.66
CA ASP A 132 14.74 3.89 3.11
C ASP A 132 14.61 4.92 4.26
N PRO A 133 15.43 4.84 5.32
CA PRO A 133 15.42 5.81 6.42
C PRO A 133 15.83 7.23 6.03
N GLU A 134 16.70 7.43 5.04
CA GLU A 134 17.06 8.77 4.56
C GLU A 134 15.90 9.43 3.82
N ASP A 135 15.17 8.67 2.98
CA ASP A 135 13.96 9.17 2.32
C ASP A 135 12.88 9.57 3.35
N ALA A 136 12.79 8.83 4.47
CA ALA A 136 11.91 9.20 5.57
C ALA A 136 12.33 10.53 6.22
N ARG A 137 13.64 10.75 6.43
CA ARG A 137 14.16 12.04 6.93
C ARG A 137 13.92 13.17 5.94
N ASP A 138 14.04 12.91 4.63
CA ASP A 138 13.68 13.89 3.62
C ASP A 138 12.19 14.23 3.64
N ALA A 139 11.30 13.26 3.89
CA ALA A 139 9.88 13.54 4.08
C ALA A 139 9.61 14.47 5.28
N VAL A 140 10.34 14.28 6.39
CA VAL A 140 10.29 15.19 7.54
C VAL A 140 10.80 16.58 7.15
N ARG A 141 11.97 16.68 6.49
CA ARG A 141 12.55 17.95 6.03
C ARG A 141 11.64 18.72 5.07
N PHE A 142 10.93 18.00 4.20
CA PHE A 142 9.95 18.54 3.28
C PHE A 142 8.69 19.06 4.01
N GLY A 143 8.46 18.66 5.26
CA GLY A 143 7.26 19.00 6.01
C GLY A 143 6.05 18.18 5.58
N ALA A 144 6.24 16.89 5.27
CA ALA A 144 5.13 15.96 5.15
C ALA A 144 4.50 15.68 6.53
N ASP A 145 3.21 15.42 6.55
CA ASP A 145 2.45 15.14 7.77
C ASP A 145 2.47 13.64 8.13
N GLY A 146 2.79 12.79 7.14
CA GLY A 146 2.92 11.36 7.32
C GLY A 146 3.75 10.68 6.24
N ILE A 147 4.16 9.45 6.52
CA ILE A 147 4.72 8.53 5.52
C ILE A 147 3.96 7.21 5.52
N VAL A 148 4.01 6.48 4.41
CA VAL A 148 3.61 5.08 4.34
C VAL A 148 4.81 4.22 3.96
N VAL A 149 5.25 3.39 4.91
CA VAL A 149 6.24 2.34 4.66
C VAL A 149 5.59 1.26 3.81
N SER A 150 5.96 1.21 2.54
CA SER A 150 5.23 0.46 1.51
C SER A 150 6.16 0.01 0.39
N ASN A 151 5.96 -1.21 -0.09
CA ASN A 151 6.54 -1.68 -1.35
C ASN A 151 5.46 -1.94 -2.42
N HIS A 152 4.35 -1.20 -2.31
CA HIS A 152 3.19 -1.33 -3.19
C HIS A 152 2.56 -2.74 -3.17
N GLY A 153 2.67 -3.46 -2.05
CA GLY A 153 2.22 -4.84 -1.91
C GLY A 153 3.00 -5.84 -2.76
N GLY A 154 4.28 -5.56 -3.03
CA GLY A 154 5.19 -6.38 -3.83
C GLY A 154 4.83 -6.38 -5.32
N ARG A 155 4.35 -5.25 -5.85
CA ARG A 155 3.81 -5.15 -7.23
C ARG A 155 4.61 -4.25 -8.16
N GLN A 156 5.62 -3.57 -7.64
CA GLN A 156 6.39 -2.55 -8.37
C GLN A 156 7.79 -3.07 -8.71
N LEU A 157 8.69 -3.12 -7.73
CA LEU A 157 10.02 -3.68 -7.88
C LEU A 157 10.13 -4.98 -7.06
N ASP A 158 10.48 -6.07 -7.71
CA ASP A 158 10.73 -7.35 -7.04
C ASP A 158 12.13 -7.35 -6.39
N GLY A 159 12.29 -8.08 -5.28
CA GLY A 159 13.54 -8.13 -4.53
C GLY A 159 13.78 -6.97 -3.55
N VAL A 160 12.86 -6.01 -3.43
CA VAL A 160 12.92 -4.98 -2.37
C VAL A 160 12.59 -5.56 -0.99
N LEU A 161 12.92 -4.82 0.06
CA LEU A 161 12.55 -5.17 1.43
C LEU A 161 11.02 -5.31 1.58
N SER A 162 10.60 -6.20 2.47
CA SER A 162 9.24 -6.14 2.98
C SER A 162 9.07 -4.89 3.84
N SER A 163 7.87 -4.30 3.86
CA SER A 163 7.57 -3.15 4.72
C SER A 163 7.88 -3.45 6.18
N ALA A 164 7.57 -4.66 6.67
CA ALA A 164 7.89 -5.10 8.03
C ALA A 164 9.40 -5.11 8.35
N ARG A 165 10.27 -5.35 7.36
CA ARG A 165 11.74 -5.30 7.54
C ARG A 165 12.29 -3.88 7.46
N ALA A 166 11.71 -3.04 6.61
CA ALA A 166 12.12 -1.64 6.48
C ALA A 166 11.66 -0.77 7.66
N LEU A 167 10.50 -1.09 8.24
CA LEU A 167 9.80 -0.25 9.21
C LEU A 167 10.63 0.09 10.47
N PRO A 168 11.35 -0.83 11.14
CA PRO A 168 12.09 -0.49 12.37
C PRO A 168 13.14 0.60 12.17
N ALA A 169 13.97 0.49 11.12
CA ALA A 169 15.01 1.47 10.84
C ALA A 169 14.44 2.84 10.45
N ILE A 170 13.28 2.86 9.78
CA ILE A 170 12.54 4.09 9.49
C ILE A 170 11.97 4.69 10.79
N ALA A 171 11.36 3.88 11.63
CA ALA A 171 10.81 4.34 12.91
C ALA A 171 11.90 4.91 13.82
N ASP A 172 13.05 4.24 13.93
CA ASP A 172 14.22 4.75 14.66
C ASP A 172 14.71 6.10 14.13
N ALA A 173 14.51 6.38 12.84
CA ALA A 173 14.96 7.60 12.19
C ALA A 173 14.02 8.80 12.37
N VAL A 174 12.68 8.59 12.43
CA VAL A 174 11.70 9.69 12.32
C VAL A 174 10.47 9.59 13.24
N LYS A 175 10.35 8.53 14.07
CA LYS A 175 9.18 8.39 14.94
C LYS A 175 9.11 9.53 15.96
N GLY A 176 7.94 10.16 16.05
CA GLY A 176 7.71 11.35 16.88
C GLY A 176 7.76 12.66 16.11
N ASP A 177 8.46 12.69 14.96
CA ASP A 177 8.53 13.87 14.08
C ASP A 177 7.43 13.83 13.00
N ILE A 178 6.99 12.63 12.60
CA ILE A 178 6.02 12.41 11.52
C ILE A 178 5.15 11.18 11.82
N ALA A 179 3.91 11.17 11.31
CA ALA A 179 3.06 9.98 11.42
C ALA A 179 3.57 8.85 10.50
N ILE A 180 3.69 7.64 11.04
CA ILE A 180 4.21 6.47 10.33
C ILE A 180 3.07 5.49 10.07
N LEU A 181 2.62 5.40 8.83
CA LEU A 181 1.69 4.38 8.36
C LEU A 181 2.48 3.23 7.71
N ALA A 182 1.88 2.05 7.64
CA ALA A 182 2.47 0.94 6.90
C ALA A 182 1.43 0.10 6.14
N ASP A 183 1.82 -0.48 5.01
CA ASP A 183 0.98 -1.42 4.27
C ASP A 183 1.77 -2.66 3.83
N SER A 184 1.35 -3.36 2.78
CA SER A 184 2.15 -4.41 2.13
C SER A 184 2.35 -5.71 2.91
N GLY A 185 1.26 -6.35 3.33
CA GLY A 185 1.35 -7.70 3.89
C GLY A 185 0.27 -8.06 4.88
N ILE A 186 -0.34 -7.06 5.52
CA ILE A 186 -1.36 -7.24 6.56
C ILE A 186 -2.56 -8.05 6.05
N ARG A 187 -2.90 -9.13 6.75
CA ARG A 187 -4.08 -9.97 6.46
C ARG A 187 -5.02 -10.16 7.63
N ASN A 188 -4.54 -9.97 8.86
CA ASN A 188 -5.24 -10.31 10.09
C ASN A 188 -4.88 -9.30 11.20
N GLY A 189 -5.57 -9.35 12.34
CA GLY A 189 -5.36 -8.43 13.45
C GLY A 189 -3.99 -8.57 14.14
N LEU A 190 -3.40 -9.77 14.12
CA LEU A 190 -2.06 -9.98 14.66
C LEU A 190 -0.98 -9.27 13.82
N ASP A 191 -1.14 -9.23 12.49
CA ASP A 191 -0.26 -8.48 11.61
C ASP A 191 -0.36 -6.98 11.90
N VAL A 192 -1.55 -6.46 12.21
CA VAL A 192 -1.73 -5.05 12.62
C VAL A 192 -0.91 -4.77 13.88
N VAL A 193 -1.08 -5.59 14.93
CA VAL A 193 -0.35 -5.44 16.20
C VAL A 193 1.16 -5.52 15.99
N ARG A 194 1.64 -6.45 15.15
CA ARG A 194 3.07 -6.57 14.83
C ARG A 194 3.61 -5.33 14.13
N MET A 195 2.90 -4.78 13.15
CA MET A 195 3.34 -3.57 12.46
C MET A 195 3.38 -2.36 13.40
N ILE A 196 2.42 -2.24 14.32
CA ILE A 196 2.43 -1.20 15.35
C ILE A 196 3.64 -1.37 16.28
N ALA A 197 3.87 -2.60 16.75
CA ALA A 197 5.02 -2.94 17.59
C ALA A 197 6.38 -2.68 16.90
N LEU A 198 6.44 -2.83 15.57
CA LEU A 198 7.61 -2.52 14.75
C LEU A 198 7.83 -1.01 14.54
N GLY A 199 6.88 -0.16 14.91
CA GLY A 199 7.05 1.29 14.90
C GLY A 199 5.96 2.08 14.17
N ALA A 200 5.02 1.44 13.47
CA ALA A 200 3.92 2.15 12.81
C ALA A 200 2.89 2.70 13.82
N ASP A 201 2.25 3.80 13.48
CA ASP A 201 1.12 4.36 14.22
C ASP A 201 -0.21 3.75 13.76
N THR A 202 -0.30 3.36 12.48
CA THR A 202 -1.44 2.61 11.94
C THR A 202 -1.05 1.86 10.65
N VAL A 203 -1.98 1.06 10.13
CA VAL A 203 -1.76 0.27 8.92
C VAL A 203 -2.85 0.48 7.87
N LEU A 204 -2.52 0.24 6.61
CA LEU A 204 -3.47 0.27 5.50
C LEU A 204 -3.69 -1.16 4.96
N LEU A 205 -4.95 -1.50 4.71
CA LEU A 205 -5.32 -2.79 4.13
C LEU A 205 -5.40 -2.70 2.61
N GLY A 206 -4.75 -3.65 1.93
CA GLY A 206 -4.81 -3.80 0.47
C GLY A 206 -5.64 -5.01 0.06
N ARG A 207 -4.97 -6.12 -0.30
CA ARG A 207 -5.65 -7.33 -0.81
C ARG A 207 -6.70 -7.92 0.15
N ALA A 208 -6.49 -7.80 1.47
CA ALA A 208 -7.40 -8.37 2.47
C ALA A 208 -8.84 -7.85 2.29
N TYR A 209 -9.03 -6.53 2.24
CA TYR A 209 -10.37 -5.96 2.05
C TYR A 209 -10.92 -6.25 0.64
N LEU A 210 -10.06 -6.31 -0.39
CA LEU A 210 -10.49 -6.65 -1.74
C LEU A 210 -11.05 -8.07 -1.84
N TYR A 211 -10.45 -9.04 -1.14
CA TYR A 211 -10.96 -10.41 -1.09
C TYR A 211 -12.30 -10.49 -0.37
N ALA A 212 -12.43 -9.76 0.74
CA ALA A 212 -13.69 -9.68 1.48
C ALA A 212 -14.80 -9.02 0.64
N LEU A 213 -14.46 -7.92 -0.07
CA LEU A 213 -15.35 -7.21 -0.98
C LEU A 213 -15.82 -8.11 -2.13
N ALA A 214 -14.89 -8.83 -2.77
CA ALA A 214 -15.21 -9.75 -3.87
C ALA A 214 -16.08 -10.94 -3.42
N THR A 215 -16.04 -11.30 -2.14
CA THR A 215 -16.77 -12.44 -1.59
C THR A 215 -18.21 -12.07 -1.21
N ALA A 216 -18.39 -10.96 -0.50
CA ALA A 216 -19.68 -10.60 0.09
C ALA A 216 -19.95 -9.08 0.13
N GLY A 217 -19.33 -8.32 -0.78
CA GLY A 217 -19.54 -6.87 -0.89
C GLY A 217 -19.24 -6.14 0.42
N LYS A 218 -20.07 -5.15 0.75
CA LYS A 218 -19.98 -4.37 1.99
C LYS A 218 -20.00 -5.24 3.25
N ALA A 219 -20.84 -6.28 3.28
CA ALA A 219 -20.94 -7.18 4.44
C ALA A 219 -19.66 -7.98 4.66
N GLY A 220 -19.01 -8.42 3.58
CA GLY A 220 -17.71 -9.08 3.65
C GLY A 220 -16.64 -8.17 4.26
N VAL A 221 -16.56 -6.92 3.79
CA VAL A 221 -15.60 -5.93 4.31
C VAL A 221 -15.87 -5.64 5.79
N ALA A 222 -17.13 -5.43 6.19
CA ALA A 222 -17.49 -5.23 7.60
C ALA A 222 -17.04 -6.42 8.48
N ASN A 223 -17.34 -7.65 8.04
CA ASN A 223 -16.92 -8.85 8.76
C ASN A 223 -15.38 -8.98 8.86
N LEU A 224 -14.63 -8.63 7.80
CA LEU A 224 -13.17 -8.61 7.86
C LEU A 224 -12.66 -7.64 8.93
N LEU A 225 -13.23 -6.43 8.99
CA LEU A 225 -12.83 -5.43 9.98
C LEU A 225 -13.16 -5.89 11.41
N ASP A 226 -14.33 -6.51 11.61
CA ASP A 226 -14.70 -7.11 12.90
C ASP A 226 -13.74 -8.24 13.33
N LEU A 227 -13.29 -9.07 12.38
CA LEU A 227 -12.32 -10.13 12.65
C LEU A 227 -10.96 -9.56 13.04
N ILE A 228 -10.47 -8.56 12.30
CA ILE A 228 -9.23 -7.86 12.61
C ILE A 228 -9.30 -7.24 14.01
N GLU A 229 -10.40 -6.56 14.35
CA GLU A 229 -10.58 -5.98 15.69
C GLU A 229 -10.55 -7.04 16.80
N LYS A 230 -11.26 -8.16 16.61
CA LYS A 230 -11.29 -9.27 17.59
C LYS A 230 -9.91 -9.88 17.78
N GLU A 231 -9.17 -10.13 16.69
CA GLU A 231 -7.83 -10.69 16.75
C GLU A 231 -6.83 -9.71 17.40
N MET A 232 -6.94 -8.41 17.11
CA MET A 232 -6.17 -7.38 17.81
C MET A 232 -6.42 -7.43 19.32
N LYS A 233 -7.69 -7.52 19.75
CA LYS A 233 -8.04 -7.63 21.18
C LYS A 233 -7.43 -8.87 21.83
N VAL A 234 -7.45 -10.02 21.14
CA VAL A 234 -6.82 -11.25 21.64
C VAL A 234 -5.32 -11.05 21.78
N ALA A 235 -4.65 -10.54 20.74
CA ALA A 235 -3.21 -10.31 20.76
C ALA A 235 -2.82 -9.36 21.91
N MET A 236 -3.48 -8.21 22.02
CA MET A 236 -3.25 -7.23 23.08
C MET A 236 -3.47 -7.80 24.48
N THR A 237 -4.54 -8.59 24.67
CA THR A 237 -4.83 -9.23 25.97
C THR A 237 -3.73 -10.22 26.35
N LEU A 238 -3.28 -11.05 25.41
CA LEU A 238 -2.27 -12.07 25.65
C LEU A 238 -0.85 -11.48 25.81
N THR A 239 -0.59 -10.29 25.26
CA THR A 239 0.67 -9.56 25.46
C THR A 239 0.61 -8.52 26.57
N GLY A 240 -0.52 -8.42 27.29
CA GLY A 240 -0.69 -7.50 28.42
C GLY A 240 -0.83 -6.02 28.05
N ALA A 241 -1.02 -5.68 26.77
CA ALA A 241 -1.24 -4.31 26.32
C ALA A 241 -2.71 -3.92 26.48
N LYS A 242 -3.00 -2.91 27.32
CA LYS A 242 -4.38 -2.45 27.58
C LYS A 242 -4.87 -1.42 26.56
N SER A 243 -3.95 -0.82 25.83
CA SER A 243 -4.20 0.22 24.83
C SER A 243 -3.25 0.05 23.64
N ILE A 244 -3.60 0.61 22.48
CA ILE A 244 -2.75 0.57 21.29
C ILE A 244 -1.38 1.23 21.57
N SER A 245 -1.37 2.29 22.39
CA SER A 245 -0.15 3.00 22.80
C SER A 245 0.80 2.18 23.67
N GLU A 246 0.34 1.07 24.28
CA GLU A 246 1.19 0.16 25.05
C GLU A 246 1.87 -0.91 24.16
N ILE A 247 1.49 -1.00 22.88
CA ILE A 247 2.14 -1.91 21.93
C ILE A 247 3.49 -1.30 21.55
N SER A 248 4.57 -2.03 21.84
CA SER A 248 5.94 -1.60 21.56
C SER A 248 6.79 -2.75 21.01
N GLY A 249 8.04 -2.44 20.64
CA GLY A 249 9.01 -3.45 20.24
C GLY A 249 9.26 -4.53 21.30
N ASP A 250 8.95 -4.28 22.58
CA ASP A 250 9.05 -5.27 23.66
C ASP A 250 7.96 -6.36 23.57
N SER A 251 6.90 -6.11 22.79
CA SER A 251 5.89 -7.11 22.45
C SER A 251 6.39 -8.13 21.42
N LEU A 252 7.58 -7.93 20.86
CA LEU A 252 8.18 -8.78 19.84
C LEU A 252 9.46 -9.43 20.37
N VAL A 253 9.64 -10.70 20.02
CA VAL A 253 10.93 -11.35 20.18
C VAL A 253 11.86 -10.80 19.09
N ARG A 254 12.92 -10.09 19.48
CA ARG A 254 14.05 -9.82 18.57
C ARG A 254 14.63 -11.16 18.15
N GLU A 255 14.93 -11.35 16.86
CA GLU A 255 15.45 -12.61 16.31
C GLU A 255 16.31 -13.33 17.36
N LEU A 256 15.98 -14.59 17.69
CA LEU A 256 16.85 -15.44 18.47
C LEU A 256 18.20 -15.38 17.76
N GLY A 257 19.15 -14.66 18.36
CA GLY A 257 20.41 -14.36 17.70
C GLY A 257 21.01 -15.66 17.17
N LYS A 258 21.72 -15.58 16.04
CA LYS A 258 22.55 -16.68 15.50
C LYS A 258 23.69 -17.12 16.45
N SER A 259 23.56 -16.94 17.76
CA SER A 259 24.27 -17.75 18.74
C SER A 259 23.43 -19.00 19.00
N LEU A 260 23.67 -20.06 18.23
CA LEU A 260 23.56 -21.40 18.81
C LEU A 260 24.33 -21.34 20.16
N PRO A 261 23.75 -21.83 21.27
CA PRO A 261 24.52 -22.00 22.49
C PRO A 261 25.80 -22.77 22.14
N ALA A 262 26.95 -22.31 22.63
CA ALA A 262 28.25 -22.96 22.37
C ALA A 262 28.26 -24.47 22.69
N ALA A 263 27.26 -24.96 23.45
CA ALA A 263 26.99 -26.36 23.74
C ALA A 263 26.62 -27.24 22.52
N LEU A 264 26.41 -26.68 21.32
CA LEU A 264 26.13 -27.44 20.10
C LEU A 264 27.20 -27.29 19.00
N ALA A 265 28.34 -26.66 19.30
CA ALA A 265 29.48 -26.71 18.39
C ALA A 265 30.00 -28.17 18.32
N PRO A 266 30.18 -28.77 17.13
CA PRO A 266 30.77 -30.10 17.05
C PRO A 266 32.15 -30.06 17.70
N MET A 267 32.39 -30.96 18.66
CA MET A 267 33.70 -31.14 19.27
C MET A 267 34.74 -31.28 18.16
N SER A 268 35.76 -30.41 18.17
CA SER A 268 36.89 -30.52 17.26
C SER A 268 37.49 -31.91 17.41
N LYS A 269 37.64 -32.63 16.29
CA LYS A 269 38.44 -33.85 16.26
C LYS A 269 39.90 -33.51 16.54
N GLY A 270 40.30 -33.69 17.79
CA GLY A 270 41.67 -33.85 18.29
C GLY A 270 41.49 -34.51 19.66
N ASP A 271 42.11 -35.61 20.03
CA ASP A 271 43.32 -36.26 19.56
C ASP A 271 43.13 -37.78 19.67
N ALA A 272 43.38 -38.51 18.60
CA ALA A 272 43.73 -39.92 18.68
C ALA A 272 45.20 -40.02 18.30
N ALA A 273 46.04 -40.14 19.32
CA ALA A 273 47.39 -40.67 19.22
C ALA A 273 47.34 -42.16 18.82
#